data_AF-A7NHX3-F1
#
_entry.id   AF-A7NHX3-F1
#
_cell.length_a   1.000
_cell.length_b   1.000
_cell.length_c   1.000
_cell.angle_alpha   90.00
_cell.angle_beta   90.00
_cell.angle_gamma   90.00
#
_symmetry.space_group_name_H-M   'P 1'
#
loop_
_entity.id
_entity.type
_entity.pdbx_description
1 polymer ?
#
loop_
_entity_poly.entity_id
_entity_poly.type
_entity_poly.pdbx_seq_one_letter_code
_entity_poly.pdbx_strand_id
1 'polypeptide(L)'
;MTDDIQTDNAPDEGAQLHPEQKQYDDHYFKIFESALDQCRDYKPRFGGGSGSGLTLKEFQTLYENDPFYHWIGLDSPLMYAAHKAAGGITSVYRQIGIACQRIFNQMVHDHLGLSSEEAAWSYVIESRRLSLDGRIEIDKVRNAAAQRRVQQWICDAGRLAGLPEDTLQGIKGCVFEVRQGYKSKDSKRQNADIANAANAYVHKYMPAIILFSTQIDSDVAKRYKERHWIILTGTKNGSSIESTYAFCRNAIGYDLANFFECHSEDIKKLVKDLLETLLSPEEPV
;
A
#
# COMPACT_ATOMS: atom_id res chain seq x y z
N MET A 1 53.21 -6.33 -2.95
CA MET A 1 52.55 -5.74 -1.78
C MET A 1 51.32 -5.06 -2.32
N THR A 2 50.29 -5.87 -2.52
CA THR A 2 49.04 -5.59 -3.20
C THR A 2 48.02 -6.34 -2.36
N ASP A 3 47.30 -5.60 -1.53
CA ASP A 3 46.27 -6.14 -0.66
C ASP A 3 45.01 -6.37 -1.48
N ASP A 4 44.58 -7.62 -1.50
CA ASP A 4 43.33 -8.08 -2.09
C ASP A 4 42.14 -7.59 -1.26
N ILE A 5 41.26 -6.84 -1.89
CA ILE A 5 39.93 -6.50 -1.37
C ILE A 5 39.05 -7.72 -1.59
N GLN A 6 38.86 -8.50 -0.52
CA GLN A 6 37.91 -9.59 -0.48
C GLN A 6 36.50 -9.01 -0.36
N THR A 7 35.75 -9.05 -1.46
CA THR A 7 34.34 -8.70 -1.52
C THR A 7 33.52 -9.88 -1.03
N ASP A 8 32.96 -9.75 0.17
CA ASP A 8 32.13 -10.77 0.81
C ASP A 8 30.70 -10.70 0.23
N ASN A 9 30.52 -11.29 -0.96
CA ASN A 9 29.20 -11.56 -1.52
C ASN A 9 28.70 -12.90 -0.97
N ALA A 10 28.14 -12.88 0.23
CA ALA A 10 27.32 -13.98 0.71
C ALA A 10 25.97 -13.96 -0.03
N PRO A 11 25.49 -15.10 -0.56
CA PRO A 11 24.20 -15.17 -1.22
C PRO A 11 23.06 -14.99 -0.19
N ASP A 12 22.03 -14.26 -0.62
CA ASP A 12 20.75 -14.06 0.04
C ASP A 12 20.12 -15.43 0.35
N GLU A 13 20.37 -15.94 1.56
CA GLU A 13 19.72 -17.14 2.08
C GLU A 13 18.23 -16.84 2.20
N GLY A 14 17.46 -17.40 1.27
CA GLY A 14 16.02 -17.22 1.15
C GLY A 14 15.33 -17.30 2.50
N ALA A 15 14.49 -16.27 2.76
CA ALA A 15 13.61 -16.17 3.89
C ALA A 15 12.87 -17.50 4.09
N GLN A 16 13.36 -18.31 5.02
CA GLN A 16 12.61 -19.46 5.51
C GLN A 16 11.32 -18.90 6.09
N LEU A 17 10.18 -19.35 5.54
CA LEU A 17 8.85 -19.07 6.04
C LEU A 17 8.86 -19.24 7.56
N HIS A 18 8.82 -18.13 8.31
CA HIS A 18 8.74 -18.19 9.75
C HIS A 18 7.45 -18.94 10.10
N PRO A 19 7.48 -19.99 10.95
CA PRO A 19 6.30 -20.76 11.33
C PRO A 19 5.13 -19.90 11.85
N GLU A 20 5.43 -18.69 12.33
CA GLU A 20 4.48 -17.68 12.80
C GLU A 20 3.71 -16.98 11.66
N GLN A 21 4.21 -16.97 10.42
CA GLN A 21 3.57 -16.24 9.30
C GLN A 21 2.19 -16.81 8.95
N LYS A 22 2.07 -18.15 8.88
CA LYS A 22 0.79 -18.81 8.59
C LYS A 22 -0.33 -18.45 9.56
N GLN A 23 0.00 -18.13 10.82
CA GLN A 23 -0.98 -17.73 11.81
C GLN A 23 -1.64 -16.37 11.47
N TYR A 24 -0.89 -15.45 10.87
CA TYR A 24 -1.39 -14.13 10.48
C TYR A 24 -2.06 -14.14 9.11
N ASP A 25 -1.58 -14.99 8.19
CA ASP A 25 -2.08 -15.09 6.82
C ASP A 25 -3.59 -15.32 6.75
N ASP A 26 -4.13 -16.28 7.51
CA ASP A 26 -5.57 -16.55 7.55
C ASP A 26 -6.38 -15.34 8.03
N HIS A 27 -5.84 -14.61 9.02
CA HIS A 27 -6.47 -13.40 9.54
C HIS A 27 -6.46 -12.26 8.51
N TYR A 28 -5.34 -12.04 7.84
CA TYR A 28 -5.21 -11.00 6.81
C TYR A 28 -6.05 -11.33 5.57
N PHE A 29 -6.16 -12.61 5.21
CA PHE A 29 -7.09 -13.06 4.18
C PHE A 29 -8.54 -12.74 4.56
N LYS A 30 -8.95 -12.98 5.81
CA LYS A 30 -10.30 -12.61 6.28
C LYS A 30 -10.54 -11.10 6.27
N ILE A 31 -9.52 -10.28 6.57
CA ILE A 31 -9.61 -8.83 6.42
C ILE A 31 -9.87 -8.45 4.96
N PHE A 32 -9.14 -9.06 4.03
CA PHE A 32 -9.31 -8.83 2.60
C PHE A 32 -10.71 -9.24 2.12
N GLU A 33 -11.14 -10.45 2.48
CA GLU A 33 -12.44 -11.02 2.14
C GLU A 33 -13.59 -10.13 2.64
N SER A 34 -13.56 -9.76 3.92
CA SER A 34 -14.61 -8.93 4.54
C SER A 34 -14.76 -7.54 3.90
N ALA A 35 -13.69 -6.97 3.35
CA ALA A 35 -13.76 -5.70 2.63
C ALA A 35 -14.45 -5.88 1.28
N LEU A 36 -14.14 -6.97 0.57
CA LEU A 36 -14.74 -7.26 -0.74
C LEU A 36 -16.22 -7.64 -0.64
N ASP A 37 -16.64 -8.33 0.42
CA ASP A 37 -18.05 -8.69 0.61
C ASP A 37 -18.98 -7.47 0.66
N GLN A 38 -18.49 -6.31 1.10
CA GLN A 38 -19.27 -5.06 1.08
C GLN A 38 -19.67 -4.60 -0.34
N CYS A 39 -19.00 -5.10 -1.38
CA CYS A 39 -19.38 -4.79 -2.76
C CYS A 39 -20.64 -5.54 -3.20
N ARG A 40 -20.98 -6.69 -2.60
CA ARG A 40 -22.14 -7.50 -3.03
C ARG A 40 -23.46 -6.75 -2.89
N ASP A 41 -23.53 -5.79 -1.96
CA ASP A 41 -24.72 -4.97 -1.70
C ASP A 41 -24.72 -3.63 -2.46
N TYR A 42 -23.73 -3.37 -3.33
CA TYR A 42 -23.58 -2.07 -3.99
C TYR A 42 -24.55 -1.90 -5.18
N LYS A 43 -25.37 -0.85 -5.13
CA LYS A 43 -26.22 -0.40 -6.26
C LYS A 43 -25.59 0.77 -7.02
N PRO A 44 -25.45 0.71 -8.36
CA PRO A 44 -24.75 1.74 -9.13
C PRO A 44 -25.48 3.09 -9.16
N ARG A 45 -24.73 4.18 -9.09
CA ARG A 45 -25.17 5.53 -9.48
C ARG A 45 -24.47 5.91 -10.79
N PHE A 46 -25.25 6.24 -11.82
CA PHE A 46 -24.71 6.57 -13.15
C PHE A 46 -24.02 7.94 -13.15
N GLY A 47 -22.78 8.00 -13.65
CA GLY A 47 -22.02 9.23 -13.89
C GLY A 47 -21.17 9.05 -15.14
N GLY A 48 -21.34 9.94 -16.13
CA GLY A 48 -20.70 9.85 -17.45
C GLY A 48 -19.28 10.39 -17.46
N GLY A 49 -18.38 9.67 -18.13
CA GLY A 49 -17.00 10.09 -18.39
C GLY A 49 -16.52 9.58 -19.75
N SER A 50 -16.15 10.51 -20.63
CA SER A 50 -15.64 10.29 -21.98
C SER A 50 -14.11 10.32 -22.00
N GLY A 51 -13.49 9.25 -22.49
CA GLY A 51 -12.07 9.18 -22.85
C GLY A 51 -11.82 7.94 -23.72
N SER A 52 -10.91 8.02 -24.68
CA SER A 52 -10.53 6.84 -25.48
C SER A 52 -9.88 5.80 -24.57
N GLY A 53 -10.62 4.73 -24.28
CA GLY A 53 -10.17 3.66 -23.39
C GLY A 53 -9.02 2.83 -23.98
N LEU A 54 -8.33 2.08 -23.12
CA LEU A 54 -7.28 1.14 -23.51
C LEU A 54 -7.87 -0.06 -24.26
N THR A 55 -7.12 -0.62 -25.21
CA THR A 55 -7.46 -1.94 -25.79
C THR A 55 -7.30 -3.05 -24.75
N LEU A 56 -7.96 -4.20 -24.93
CA LEU A 56 -7.84 -5.35 -24.02
C LEU A 56 -6.37 -5.78 -23.84
N LYS A 57 -5.59 -5.77 -24.92
CA LYS A 57 -4.18 -6.16 -24.89
C LYS A 57 -3.33 -5.18 -24.08
N GLU A 58 -3.55 -3.87 -24.25
CA GLU A 58 -2.85 -2.84 -23.46
C GLU A 58 -3.26 -2.86 -21.98
N PHE A 59 -4.54 -3.15 -21.70
CA PHE A 59 -5.03 -3.35 -20.34
C PHE A 59 -4.36 -4.56 -19.68
N GLN A 60 -4.31 -5.70 -20.37
CA GLN A 60 -3.65 -6.90 -19.85
C GLN A 60 -2.15 -6.65 -19.60
N THR A 61 -1.42 -6.07 -20.55
CA THR A 61 0.00 -5.78 -20.36
C THR A 61 0.29 -4.82 -19.21
N LEU A 62 -0.57 -3.82 -18.95
CA LEU A 62 -0.37 -2.89 -17.84
C LEU A 62 -0.64 -3.53 -16.48
N TYR A 63 -1.63 -4.41 -16.38
CA TYR A 63 -2.05 -5.02 -15.11
C TYR A 63 -1.31 -6.33 -14.79
N GLU A 64 -0.91 -7.10 -15.80
CA GLU A 64 -0.14 -8.35 -15.64
C GLU A 64 1.29 -8.10 -15.16
N ASN A 65 1.92 -7.00 -15.61
CA ASN A 65 3.27 -6.62 -15.18
C ASN A 65 3.31 -5.98 -13.78
N ASP A 66 2.16 -5.66 -13.18
CA ASP A 66 2.06 -5.18 -11.82
C ASP A 66 1.82 -6.38 -10.88
N PRO A 67 2.79 -6.73 -10.00
CA PRO A 67 2.70 -7.94 -9.19
C PRO A 67 1.41 -8.01 -8.38
N PHE A 68 1.01 -6.88 -7.80
CA PHE A 68 -0.18 -6.82 -6.96
C PHE A 68 -1.43 -7.10 -7.77
N TYR A 69 -1.61 -6.39 -8.89
CA TYR A 69 -2.80 -6.54 -9.73
C TYR A 69 -2.93 -7.94 -10.33
N HIS A 70 -1.81 -8.57 -10.65
CA HIS A 70 -1.79 -9.96 -11.05
C HIS A 70 -2.25 -10.89 -9.91
N TRP A 71 -1.70 -10.76 -8.70
CA TRP A 71 -2.10 -11.61 -7.56
C TRP A 71 -3.57 -11.49 -7.20
N ILE A 72 -4.16 -10.31 -7.38
CA ILE A 72 -5.58 -10.08 -7.06
C ILE A 72 -6.52 -10.23 -8.26
N GLY A 73 -6.04 -10.66 -9.43
CA GLY A 73 -6.86 -11.00 -10.60
C GLY A 73 -7.45 -9.81 -11.37
N LEU A 74 -6.86 -8.62 -11.25
CA LEU A 74 -7.31 -7.43 -11.97
C LEU A 74 -6.86 -7.37 -13.42
N ASP A 75 -5.98 -8.27 -13.84
CA ASP A 75 -5.59 -8.52 -15.24
C ASP A 75 -6.58 -9.43 -15.99
N SER A 76 -7.66 -9.88 -15.33
CA SER A 76 -8.64 -10.78 -15.93
C SER A 76 -9.49 -10.13 -17.05
N PRO A 77 -9.90 -10.90 -18.08
CA PRO A 77 -10.82 -10.41 -19.11
C PRO A 77 -12.16 -9.92 -18.57
N LEU A 78 -12.63 -10.51 -17.47
CA LEU A 78 -13.86 -10.09 -16.80
C LEU A 78 -13.71 -8.70 -16.18
N MET A 79 -12.55 -8.38 -15.60
CA MET A 79 -12.25 -7.04 -15.11
C MET A 79 -12.23 -6.00 -16.24
N TYR A 80 -11.69 -6.36 -17.41
CA TYR A 80 -11.77 -5.51 -18.60
C TYR A 80 -13.22 -5.31 -19.10
N ALA A 81 -14.00 -6.38 -19.16
CA ALA A 81 -15.40 -6.32 -19.57
C ALA A 81 -16.22 -5.44 -18.61
N ALA A 82 -15.96 -5.56 -17.30
CA ALA A 82 -16.55 -4.69 -16.31
C ALA A 82 -16.22 -3.21 -16.61
N HIS A 83 -14.96 -2.88 -16.96
CA HIS A 83 -14.50 -1.49 -17.21
C HIS A 83 -15.25 -0.86 -18.36
N LYS A 84 -15.63 -1.68 -19.33
CA LYS A 84 -16.43 -1.30 -20.48
C LYS A 84 -17.93 -1.18 -20.13
N ALA A 85 -18.43 -1.95 -19.17
CA ALA A 85 -19.86 -2.13 -18.92
C ALA A 85 -20.48 -1.15 -17.89
N ALA A 86 -19.84 -0.84 -16.75
CA ALA A 86 -20.49 -0.03 -15.70
C ALA A 86 -19.60 0.42 -14.52
N GLY A 87 -20.06 1.45 -13.80
CA GLY A 87 -19.42 2.06 -12.63
C GLY A 87 -19.34 1.24 -11.33
N GLY A 88 -19.70 -0.05 -11.33
CA GLY A 88 -19.53 -0.96 -10.18
C GLY A 88 -18.06 -1.20 -9.81
N ILE A 89 -17.17 -1.05 -10.78
CA ILE A 89 -15.72 -1.18 -10.61
C ILE A 89 -15.13 -0.16 -9.64
N THR A 90 -15.64 1.07 -9.63
CA THR A 90 -15.14 2.07 -8.69
C THR A 90 -15.37 1.62 -7.25
N SER A 91 -16.43 0.85 -6.99
CA SER A 91 -16.65 0.22 -5.68
C SER A 91 -15.63 -0.88 -5.40
N VAL A 92 -15.36 -1.76 -6.37
CA VAL A 92 -14.35 -2.83 -6.25
C VAL A 92 -12.96 -2.27 -5.95
N TYR A 93 -12.46 -1.30 -6.73
CA TYR A 93 -11.16 -0.66 -6.45
C TYR A 93 -11.13 0.03 -5.09
N ARG A 94 -12.25 0.62 -4.66
CA ARG A 94 -12.35 1.25 -3.34
C ARG A 94 -12.22 0.22 -2.24
N GLN A 95 -12.92 -0.92 -2.34
CA GLN A 95 -12.85 -1.97 -1.34
C GLN A 95 -11.49 -2.66 -1.31
N ILE A 96 -10.83 -2.86 -2.47
CA ILE A 96 -9.43 -3.30 -2.52
C ILE A 96 -8.53 -2.29 -1.79
N GLY A 97 -8.72 -0.99 -2.01
CA GLY A 97 -8.00 0.06 -1.27
C GLY A 97 -8.21 -0.03 0.25
N ILE A 98 -9.45 -0.24 0.68
CA ILE A 98 -9.80 -0.43 2.10
C ILE A 98 -9.15 -1.70 2.66
N ALA A 99 -9.14 -2.80 1.90
CA ALA A 99 -8.48 -4.04 2.28
C ALA A 99 -6.97 -3.83 2.50
N CYS A 100 -6.29 -3.17 1.55
CA CYS A 100 -4.86 -2.82 1.66
C CYS A 100 -4.59 -2.00 2.93
N GLN A 101 -5.40 -0.98 3.20
CA GLN A 101 -5.29 -0.16 4.41
C GLN A 101 -5.45 -0.99 5.68
N ARG A 102 -6.49 -1.85 5.75
CA ARG A 102 -6.75 -2.67 6.93
C ARG A 102 -5.65 -3.68 7.17
N ILE A 103 -5.16 -4.36 6.13
CA ILE A 103 -4.01 -5.27 6.22
C ILE A 103 -2.79 -4.52 6.73
N PHE A 104 -2.48 -3.35 6.17
CA PHE A 104 -1.34 -2.56 6.62
C PHE A 104 -1.42 -2.19 8.10
N ASN A 105 -2.59 -1.72 8.55
CA ASN A 105 -2.78 -1.39 9.96
C ASN A 105 -2.66 -2.62 10.86
N GLN A 106 -3.23 -3.75 10.45
CA GLN A 106 -3.11 -4.98 11.22
C GLN A 106 -1.65 -5.47 11.31
N MET A 107 -0.87 -5.38 10.22
CA MET A 107 0.56 -5.70 10.27
C MET A 107 1.33 -4.81 11.26
N VAL A 108 0.99 -3.53 11.33
CA VAL A 108 1.58 -2.59 12.29
C VAL A 108 1.23 -2.98 13.73
N HIS A 109 0.00 -3.45 13.98
CA HIS A 109 -0.39 -3.98 15.29
C HIS A 109 0.40 -5.24 15.64
N ASP A 110 0.37 -6.24 14.76
CA ASP A 110 0.84 -7.58 15.08
C ASP A 110 2.37 -7.66 15.17
N HIS A 111 3.08 -6.98 14.27
CA HIS A 111 4.54 -7.11 14.18
C HIS A 111 5.32 -6.02 14.93
N LEU A 112 4.73 -4.84 15.13
CA LEU A 112 5.34 -3.76 15.92
C LEU A 112 4.77 -3.66 17.34
N GLY A 113 3.68 -4.39 17.60
CA GLY A 113 2.99 -4.41 18.88
C GLY A 113 2.25 -3.11 19.18
N LEU A 114 1.95 -2.25 18.19
CA LEU A 114 1.26 -0.98 18.45
C LEU A 114 -0.21 -1.22 18.78
N SER A 115 -0.82 -0.39 19.62
CA SER A 115 -2.28 -0.35 19.80
C SER A 115 -2.96 0.44 18.67
N SER A 116 -4.28 0.32 18.51
CA SER A 116 -5.07 1.09 17.52
C SER A 116 -4.89 2.60 17.67
N GLU A 117 -4.76 3.11 18.90
CA GLU A 117 -4.50 4.53 19.13
C GLU A 117 -3.07 4.93 18.74
N GLU A 118 -2.09 4.09 19.05
CA GLU A 118 -0.69 4.34 18.69
C GLU A 118 -0.45 4.27 17.18
N ALA A 119 -1.16 3.38 16.47
CA ALA A 119 -1.09 3.28 15.01
C ALA A 119 -1.96 4.31 14.27
N ALA A 120 -2.86 5.01 14.96
CA ALA A 120 -3.65 6.07 14.36
C ALA A 120 -2.90 7.42 14.39
N TRP A 121 -3.01 8.19 13.32
CA TRP A 121 -2.57 9.60 13.30
C TRP A 121 -3.68 10.53 12.84
N SER A 122 -3.77 11.66 13.53
CA SER A 122 -4.73 12.70 13.19
C SER A 122 -4.33 14.03 13.80
N TYR A 123 -4.88 15.11 13.25
CA TYR A 123 -4.70 16.47 13.75
C TYR A 123 -5.96 17.29 13.45
N VAL A 124 -6.06 18.48 14.05
CA VAL A 124 -7.24 19.36 13.89
C VAL A 124 -6.81 20.68 13.27
N ILE A 125 -7.49 21.10 12.20
CA ILE A 125 -7.40 22.43 11.59
C ILE A 125 -8.80 23.01 11.53
N GLU A 126 -9.01 24.22 12.05
CA GLU A 126 -10.30 24.95 11.95
C GLU A 126 -11.51 24.07 12.34
N SER A 127 -11.39 23.33 13.44
CA SER A 127 -12.39 22.37 13.95
C SER A 127 -12.66 21.13 13.08
N ARG A 128 -11.89 20.91 12.00
CA ARG A 128 -11.93 19.68 11.21
C ARG A 128 -10.80 18.74 11.62
N ARG A 129 -11.15 17.50 11.96
CA ARG A 129 -10.18 16.42 12.18
C ARG A 129 -9.76 15.84 10.83
N LEU A 130 -8.46 15.81 10.59
CA LEU A 130 -7.82 15.16 9.45
C LEU A 130 -6.97 13.99 9.95
N SER A 131 -6.85 12.95 9.15
CA SER A 131 -6.11 11.73 9.51
C SER A 131 -5.35 11.17 8.33
N LEU A 132 -4.34 10.37 8.65
CA LEU A 132 -3.67 9.47 7.71
C LEU A 132 -3.91 8.02 8.16
N ASP A 133 -3.62 7.10 7.26
CA ASP A 133 -4.07 5.71 7.38
C ASP A 133 -3.29 4.91 8.43
N GLY A 134 -2.06 5.31 8.76
CA GLY A 134 -1.25 4.66 9.79
C GLY A 134 -0.16 5.55 10.38
N ARG A 135 0.40 5.10 11.52
CA ARG A 135 1.49 5.75 12.26
C ARG A 135 2.43 4.70 12.84
N ILE A 136 3.72 4.98 12.74
CA ILE A 136 4.75 4.26 13.49
C ILE A 136 5.60 5.30 14.21
N GLU A 137 5.49 5.35 15.53
CA GLU A 137 6.38 6.13 16.39
C GLU A 137 7.45 5.22 16.97
N ILE A 138 8.73 5.59 16.80
CA ILE A 138 9.87 4.71 17.09
C ILE A 138 9.82 4.22 18.53
N ASP A 139 9.60 5.13 19.49
CA ASP A 139 9.60 4.82 20.92
C ASP A 139 8.38 4.01 21.40
N LYS A 140 7.38 3.81 20.52
CA LYS A 140 6.18 3.01 20.81
C LYS A 140 6.28 1.58 20.31
N VAL A 141 7.24 1.28 19.42
CA VAL A 141 7.43 -0.08 18.90
C VAL A 141 7.90 -1.00 20.03
N ARG A 142 7.08 -2.01 20.36
CA ARG A 142 7.32 -2.90 21.51
C ARG A 142 8.36 -3.97 21.21
N ASN A 143 8.49 -4.39 19.95
CA ASN A 143 9.51 -5.33 19.51
C ASN A 143 10.84 -4.60 19.29
N ALA A 144 11.83 -4.80 20.17
CA ALA A 144 13.11 -4.11 20.11
C ALA A 144 13.91 -4.36 18.80
N ALA A 145 13.77 -5.53 18.19
CA ALA A 145 14.41 -5.80 16.90
C ALA A 145 13.72 -5.02 15.77
N ALA A 146 12.38 -5.01 15.76
CA ALA A 146 11.60 -4.24 14.79
C ALA A 146 11.81 -2.72 14.97
N GLN A 147 11.91 -2.24 16.22
CA GLN A 147 12.19 -0.85 16.53
C GLN A 147 13.49 -0.37 15.87
N ARG A 148 14.57 -1.16 15.96
CA ARG A 148 15.85 -0.85 15.29
C ARG A 148 15.72 -0.82 13.76
N ARG A 149 15.01 -1.78 13.17
CA ARG A 149 14.80 -1.83 11.70
C ARG A 149 13.97 -0.63 11.22
N VAL A 150 12.92 -0.27 11.95
CA VAL A 150 12.08 0.91 11.67
C VAL A 150 12.89 2.20 11.80
N GLN A 151 13.66 2.36 12.89
CA GLN A 151 14.50 3.53 13.09
C GLN A 151 15.52 3.69 11.97
N GLN A 152 16.20 2.59 11.60
CA GLN A 152 17.14 2.59 10.48
C GLN A 152 16.45 2.97 9.17
N TRP A 153 15.29 2.38 8.88
CA TRP A 153 14.51 2.70 7.70
C TRP A 153 14.10 4.18 7.64
N ILE A 154 13.66 4.77 8.77
CA ILE A 154 13.31 6.19 8.84
C ILE A 154 14.52 7.07 8.51
N CYS A 155 15.69 6.76 9.07
CA CYS A 155 16.92 7.49 8.77
C CYS A 155 17.28 7.40 7.28
N ASP A 156 17.25 6.20 6.70
CA ASP A 156 17.64 5.99 5.29
C ASP A 156 16.66 6.64 4.33
N ALA A 157 15.36 6.47 4.56
CA ALA A 157 14.31 7.10 3.76
C ALA A 157 14.36 8.63 3.88
N GLY A 158 14.59 9.14 5.08
CA GLY A 158 14.70 10.58 5.32
C GLY A 158 15.92 11.21 4.63
N ARG A 159 17.06 10.51 4.60
CA ARG A 159 18.23 10.95 3.81
C ARG A 159 17.96 10.92 2.31
N LEU A 160 17.29 9.88 1.81
CA LEU A 160 16.86 9.81 0.41
C LEU A 160 15.91 10.97 0.04
N ALA A 161 15.03 11.36 0.96
CA ALA A 161 14.16 12.52 0.79
C ALA A 161 14.89 13.87 0.88
N GLY A 162 16.19 13.89 1.18
CA GLY A 162 16.99 15.11 1.30
C GLY A 162 16.73 15.90 2.58
N LEU A 163 16.30 15.23 3.65
CA LEU A 163 16.14 15.87 4.95
C LEU A 163 17.51 16.14 5.60
N PRO A 164 17.76 17.34 6.14
CA PRO A 164 18.94 17.64 6.95
C PRO A 164 19.08 16.73 8.18
N GLU A 165 20.31 16.41 8.59
CA GLU A 165 20.56 15.46 9.69
C GLU A 165 20.00 15.96 11.04
N ASP A 166 20.03 17.27 11.29
CA ASP A 166 19.42 17.89 12.48
C ASP A 166 17.89 17.73 12.49
N THR A 167 17.26 17.82 11.32
CA THR A 167 15.83 17.53 11.15
C THR A 167 15.55 16.05 11.40
N LEU A 168 16.36 15.14 10.85
CA LEU A 168 16.21 13.69 11.04
C LEU A 168 16.32 13.28 12.52
N GLN A 169 17.25 13.85 13.27
CA GLN A 169 17.37 13.63 14.72
C GLN A 169 16.10 14.04 15.49
N GLY A 170 15.33 14.99 14.95
CA GLY A 170 14.07 15.44 15.52
C GLY A 170 12.85 14.61 15.16
N ILE A 171 12.94 13.70 14.17
CA ILE A 171 11.81 12.89 13.70
C ILE A 171 11.49 11.79 14.73
N LYS A 172 10.23 11.73 15.14
CA LYS A 172 9.70 10.74 16.09
C LYS A 172 9.29 9.43 15.43
N GLY A 173 9.02 9.46 14.14
CA GLY A 173 8.33 8.39 13.46
C GLY A 173 7.92 8.71 12.04
N CYS A 174 7.07 7.85 11.49
CA CYS A 174 6.50 7.98 10.16
C CYS A 174 4.97 7.87 10.22
N VAL A 175 4.28 8.57 9.31
CA VAL A 175 2.83 8.47 9.10
C VAL A 175 2.57 8.12 7.64
N PHE A 176 1.55 7.30 7.42
CA PHE A 176 1.34 6.59 6.16
C PHE A 176 0.00 6.92 5.54
N GLU A 177 0.01 7.25 4.25
CA GLU A 177 -1.15 7.13 3.38
C GLU A 177 -1.05 5.77 2.66
N VAL A 178 -2.08 4.93 2.76
CA VAL A 178 -2.06 3.57 2.20
C VAL A 178 -3.03 3.48 1.03
N ARG A 179 -2.53 3.12 -0.14
CA ARG A 179 -3.35 2.98 -1.35
C ARG A 179 -3.01 1.70 -2.10
N GLN A 180 -4.02 1.14 -2.76
CA GLN A 180 -3.80 0.04 -3.69
C GLN A 180 -2.96 0.51 -4.90
N GLY A 181 -3.18 1.73 -5.37
CA GLY A 181 -2.42 2.41 -6.43
C GLY A 181 -2.92 3.84 -6.58
N TYR A 182 -2.12 4.73 -7.17
CA TYR A 182 -2.41 6.16 -7.29
C TYR A 182 -2.77 6.55 -8.73
N LYS A 183 -4.07 6.49 -9.06
CA LYS A 183 -4.58 6.77 -10.41
C LYS A 183 -5.23 8.15 -10.57
N SER A 184 -5.35 8.93 -9.50
CA SER A 184 -6.12 10.18 -9.50
C SER A 184 -5.28 11.38 -9.92
N LYS A 185 -5.61 12.03 -11.05
CA LYS A 185 -5.07 13.36 -11.41
C LYS A 185 -5.86 14.52 -10.79
N ASP A 186 -6.77 14.24 -9.85
CA ASP A 186 -7.58 15.26 -9.21
C ASP A 186 -6.71 16.17 -8.34
N SER A 187 -6.68 17.46 -8.68
CA SER A 187 -5.83 18.45 -8.02
C SER A 187 -6.23 18.68 -6.57
N LYS A 188 -7.52 18.54 -6.22
CA LYS A 188 -7.99 18.68 -4.83
C LYS A 188 -7.42 17.58 -3.95
N ARG A 189 -7.48 16.33 -4.40
CA ARG A 189 -6.89 15.18 -3.68
C ARG A 189 -5.39 15.34 -3.48
N GLN A 190 -4.66 15.70 -4.54
CA GLN A 190 -3.21 15.93 -4.45
C GLN A 190 -2.86 17.05 -3.47
N ASN A 191 -3.62 18.14 -3.47
CA ASN A 191 -3.40 19.26 -2.55
C ASN A 191 -3.70 18.87 -1.10
N ALA A 192 -4.71 18.05 -0.85
CA ALA A 192 -5.03 17.53 0.47
C ALA A 192 -3.89 16.62 1.00
N ASP A 193 -3.39 15.71 0.16
CA ASP A 193 -2.25 14.85 0.50
C ASP A 193 -1.02 15.73 0.85
N ILE A 194 -0.68 16.71 0.02
CA ILE A 194 0.42 17.66 0.29
C ILE A 194 0.24 18.41 1.63
N ALA A 195 -0.98 18.86 1.94
CA ALA A 195 -1.26 19.54 3.19
C ALA A 195 -1.10 18.62 4.41
N ASN A 196 -1.52 17.35 4.30
CA ASN A 196 -1.30 16.34 5.33
C ASN A 196 0.19 16.12 5.60
N ALA A 197 1.01 16.09 4.55
CA ALA A 197 2.45 15.94 4.65
C ALA A 197 3.13 17.07 5.42
N ALA A 198 2.77 18.31 5.08
CA ALA A 198 3.31 19.48 5.77
C ALA A 198 2.96 19.43 7.26
N ASN A 199 1.73 19.05 7.60
CA ASN A 199 1.31 18.88 8.98
C ASN A 199 2.03 17.72 9.69
N ALA A 200 2.31 16.61 8.99
CA ALA A 200 3.11 15.51 9.54
C ALA A 200 4.48 16.01 10.00
N TYR A 201 5.19 16.77 9.16
CA TYR A 201 6.48 17.36 9.50
C TYR A 201 6.42 18.33 10.68
N VAL A 202 5.38 19.18 10.76
CA VAL A 202 5.15 20.05 11.93
C VAL A 202 5.05 19.23 13.23
N HIS A 203 4.46 18.05 13.17
CA HIS A 203 4.33 17.13 14.29
C HIS A 203 5.52 16.18 14.46
N LYS A 204 6.61 16.40 13.70
CA LYS A 204 7.84 15.61 13.70
C LYS A 204 7.65 14.16 13.24
N TYR A 205 6.76 13.94 12.27
CA TYR A 205 6.63 12.67 11.57
C TYR A 205 6.98 12.83 10.10
N MET A 206 7.70 11.85 9.55
CA MET A 206 7.97 11.78 8.12
C MET A 206 6.72 11.22 7.40
N PRO A 207 6.21 11.89 6.36
CA PRO A 207 5.10 11.38 5.56
C PRO A 207 5.59 10.35 4.53
N ALA A 208 4.91 9.21 4.46
CA ALA A 208 5.13 8.18 3.46
C ALA A 208 3.80 7.79 2.79
N ILE A 209 3.89 7.44 1.51
CA ILE A 209 2.80 6.76 0.80
C ILE A 209 3.20 5.31 0.54
N ILE A 210 2.31 4.39 0.90
CA ILE A 210 2.40 2.97 0.60
C ILE A 210 1.50 2.68 -0.59
N LEU A 211 2.09 2.24 -1.70
CA LEU A 211 1.37 1.72 -2.86
C LEU A 211 1.60 0.22 -2.94
N PHE A 212 0.52 -0.56 -2.90
CA PHE A 212 0.60 -2.02 -3.07
C PHE A 212 0.97 -2.39 -4.50
N SER A 213 0.53 -1.58 -5.48
CA SER A 213 0.86 -1.72 -6.89
C SER A 213 1.96 -0.75 -7.33
N THR A 214 2.48 -0.91 -8.54
CA THR A 214 3.47 -0.01 -9.16
C THR A 214 2.84 1.26 -9.74
N GLN A 215 1.52 1.38 -9.70
CA GLN A 215 0.78 2.44 -10.39
C GLN A 215 0.83 3.76 -9.64
N ILE A 216 1.60 4.70 -10.17
CA ILE A 216 1.53 6.13 -9.87
C ILE A 216 1.95 6.92 -11.11
N ASP A 217 1.24 8.00 -11.40
CA ASP A 217 1.62 8.91 -12.47
C ASP A 217 2.95 9.61 -12.14
N SER A 218 3.86 9.69 -13.12
CA SER A 218 5.21 10.22 -12.91
C SER A 218 5.23 11.68 -12.45
N ASP A 219 4.28 12.50 -12.91
CA ASP A 219 4.21 13.91 -12.52
C ASP A 219 3.75 14.03 -11.06
N VAL A 220 2.80 13.17 -10.66
CA VAL A 220 2.35 13.10 -9.26
C VAL A 220 3.49 12.60 -8.36
N ALA A 221 4.18 11.53 -8.75
CA ALA A 221 5.31 11.00 -8.00
C ALA A 221 6.41 12.05 -7.82
N LYS A 222 6.76 12.77 -8.90
CA LYS A 222 7.72 13.88 -8.86
C LYS A 222 7.26 14.97 -7.91
N ARG A 223 6.00 15.40 -8.02
CA ARG A 223 5.40 16.44 -7.17
C ARG A 223 5.46 16.10 -5.68
N TYR A 224 5.30 14.83 -5.33
CA TYR A 224 5.38 14.34 -3.95
C TYR A 224 6.82 14.27 -3.44
N LYS A 225 7.75 13.76 -4.27
CA LYS A 225 9.19 13.73 -3.96
C LYS A 225 9.76 15.13 -3.74
N GLU A 226 9.35 16.11 -4.54
CA GLU A 226 9.70 17.54 -4.36
C GLU A 226 9.21 18.13 -3.03
N ARG A 227 8.31 17.43 -2.33
CA ARG A 227 7.78 17.79 -1.01
C ARG A 227 8.21 16.79 0.06
N HIS A 228 9.31 16.08 -0.19
CA HIS A 228 9.96 15.15 0.72
C HIS A 228 9.11 13.94 1.13
N TRP A 229 8.05 13.61 0.40
CA TRP A 229 7.34 12.35 0.63
C TRP A 229 8.23 11.16 0.34
N ILE A 230 8.16 10.17 1.22
CA ILE A 230 8.62 8.82 0.90
C ILE A 230 7.56 8.15 0.05
N ILE A 231 7.96 7.56 -1.07
CA ILE A 231 7.05 6.84 -1.97
C ILE A 231 7.52 5.40 -2.08
N LEU A 232 6.75 4.49 -1.48
CA LEU A 232 6.95 3.06 -1.61
C LEU A 232 5.98 2.50 -2.64
N THR A 233 6.51 1.71 -3.57
CA THR A 233 5.76 1.16 -4.71
C THR A 233 5.71 -0.37 -4.66
N GLY A 234 4.74 -0.96 -5.36
CA GLY A 234 4.49 -2.39 -5.41
C GLY A 234 5.52 -3.22 -6.17
N THR A 235 6.80 -2.89 -6.16
CA THR A 235 7.84 -3.71 -6.80
C THR A 235 8.28 -4.83 -5.87
N LYS A 236 8.36 -6.07 -6.34
CA LYS A 236 8.89 -7.20 -5.53
C LYS A 236 10.38 -7.04 -5.21
N ASN A 237 11.10 -6.50 -6.19
CA ASN A 237 12.52 -6.21 -6.11
C ASN A 237 12.72 -4.74 -5.70
N GLY A 238 13.82 -4.46 -5.02
CA GLY A 238 14.20 -3.11 -4.62
C GLY A 238 14.52 -3.00 -3.14
N SER A 239 14.95 -1.81 -2.75
CA SER A 239 15.28 -1.50 -1.37
C SER A 239 14.02 -1.23 -0.54
N SER A 240 14.14 -1.30 0.79
CA SER A 240 13.04 -0.96 1.71
C SER A 240 12.57 0.49 1.60
N ILE A 241 13.34 1.38 0.97
CA ILE A 241 13.00 2.80 0.79
C ILE A 241 12.30 3.09 -0.55
N GLU A 242 12.11 2.08 -1.40
CA GLU A 242 11.45 2.19 -2.72
C GLU A 242 10.31 1.18 -2.89
N SER A 243 10.41 0.01 -2.26
CA SER A 243 9.46 -1.09 -2.38
C SER A 243 8.62 -1.25 -1.12
N THR A 244 7.29 -1.24 -1.29
CA THR A 244 6.32 -1.58 -0.24
C THR A 244 6.57 -2.98 0.31
N TYR A 245 6.88 -3.94 -0.55
CA TYR A 245 7.09 -5.33 -0.14
C TYR A 245 8.42 -5.51 0.61
N ALA A 246 9.50 -4.86 0.16
CA ALA A 246 10.76 -4.86 0.89
C ALA A 246 10.64 -4.12 2.23
N PHE A 247 9.89 -3.01 2.29
CA PHE A 247 9.59 -2.32 3.53
C PHE A 247 8.85 -3.21 4.53
N CYS A 248 7.77 -3.89 4.10
CA CYS A 248 7.02 -4.79 4.97
C CYS A 248 7.90 -5.93 5.48
N ARG A 249 8.69 -6.55 4.60
CA ARG A 249 9.57 -7.66 5.00
C ARG A 249 10.68 -7.22 5.94
N ASN A 250 11.39 -6.14 5.60
CA ASN A 250 12.65 -5.79 6.26
C ASN A 250 12.45 -4.81 7.42
N ALA A 251 11.51 -3.87 7.34
CA ALA A 251 11.24 -2.93 8.43
C ALA A 251 10.19 -3.50 9.39
N ILE A 252 9.00 -3.83 8.87
CA ILE A 252 7.88 -4.33 9.69
C ILE A 252 8.20 -5.75 10.20
N GLY A 253 8.74 -6.62 9.35
CA GLY A 253 9.02 -8.02 9.67
C GLY A 253 7.95 -8.99 9.17
N TYR A 254 7.21 -8.64 8.11
CA TYR A 254 6.18 -9.48 7.51
C TYR A 254 6.34 -9.56 5.99
N ASP A 255 6.36 -10.77 5.44
CA ASP A 255 6.46 -10.99 4.00
C ASP A 255 5.09 -10.88 3.32
N LEU A 256 4.70 -9.63 3.06
CA LEU A 256 3.46 -9.28 2.37
C LEU A 256 3.40 -9.79 0.92
N ALA A 257 4.55 -9.92 0.25
CA ALA A 257 4.56 -10.47 -1.11
C ALA A 257 4.21 -11.96 -1.07
N ASN A 258 4.85 -12.71 -0.18
CA ASN A 258 4.55 -14.13 0.01
C ASN A 258 3.08 -14.37 0.40
N PHE A 259 2.49 -13.49 1.24
CA PHE A 259 1.07 -13.55 1.56
C PHE A 259 0.18 -13.53 0.31
N PHE A 260 0.37 -12.55 -0.58
CA PHE A 260 -0.42 -12.45 -1.80
C PHE A 260 -0.12 -13.58 -2.78
N GLU A 261 1.11 -14.06 -2.85
CA GLU A 261 1.48 -15.20 -3.69
C GLU A 261 0.78 -16.48 -3.24
N CYS A 262 0.81 -16.79 -1.94
CA CYS A 262 0.18 -18.00 -1.39
C CYS A 262 -1.34 -17.97 -1.52
N HIS A 263 -1.98 -16.81 -1.40
CA HIS A 263 -3.43 -16.66 -1.47
C HIS A 263 -3.94 -16.20 -2.84
N SER A 264 -3.06 -16.05 -3.82
CA SER A 264 -3.38 -15.49 -5.15
C SER A 264 -4.59 -16.18 -5.77
N GLU A 265 -4.62 -17.52 -5.76
CA GLU A 265 -5.71 -18.26 -6.40
C GLU A 265 -7.07 -18.07 -5.69
N ASP A 266 -7.06 -18.06 -4.35
CA ASP A 266 -8.28 -17.82 -3.56
C ASP A 266 -8.78 -16.38 -3.71
N ILE A 267 -7.86 -15.39 -3.71
CA ILE A 267 -8.20 -13.99 -3.93
C ILE A 267 -8.76 -13.78 -5.35
N LYS A 268 -8.11 -14.35 -6.37
CA LYS A 268 -8.59 -14.29 -7.76
C LYS A 268 -10.00 -14.86 -7.89
N LYS A 269 -10.26 -15.99 -7.24
CA LYS A 269 -11.59 -16.60 -7.21
C LYS A 269 -12.60 -15.66 -6.56
N LEU A 270 -12.28 -15.09 -5.40
CA LEU A 270 -13.14 -14.14 -4.70
C LEU A 270 -13.47 -12.90 -5.55
N VAL A 271 -12.46 -12.30 -6.18
CA VAL A 271 -12.65 -11.14 -7.06
C VAL A 271 -13.47 -11.50 -8.28
N LYS A 272 -13.22 -12.67 -8.88
CA LYS A 272 -14.02 -13.17 -10.01
C LYS A 272 -15.48 -13.35 -9.62
N ASP A 273 -15.77 -14.06 -8.53
CA ASP A 273 -17.14 -14.32 -8.05
C ASP A 273 -17.87 -12.99 -7.75
N LEU A 274 -17.15 -12.00 -7.20
CA LEU A 274 -17.68 -10.66 -6.98
C LEU A 274 -18.02 -9.95 -8.30
N LEU A 275 -17.11 -9.99 -9.27
CA LEU A 275 -17.35 -9.37 -10.58
C LEU A 275 -18.51 -10.04 -11.32
N GLU A 276 -18.63 -11.37 -11.25
CA GLU A 276 -19.76 -12.10 -11.81
C GLU A 276 -21.07 -11.64 -11.16
N THR A 277 -21.12 -11.56 -9.82
CA THR A 277 -22.29 -11.06 -9.07
C THR A 277 -22.68 -9.63 -9.49
N LEU A 278 -21.71 -8.73 -9.63
CA LEU A 278 -21.95 -7.33 -9.98
C LEU A 278 -22.37 -7.12 -11.44
N LEU A 279 -22.01 -8.04 -12.34
CA LEU A 279 -22.29 -7.96 -13.77
C LEU A 279 -23.52 -8.79 -14.18
N SER A 280 -23.98 -9.71 -13.33
CA SER A 280 -25.25 -10.40 -13.54
C SER A 280 -26.40 -9.40 -13.47
N PRO A 281 -27.39 -9.48 -14.39
CA PRO A 281 -28.64 -8.72 -14.24
C PRO A 281 -29.32 -9.12 -12.93
N GLU A 282 -29.83 -8.15 -12.14
CA GLU A 282 -30.77 -8.49 -11.05
C GLU A 282 -31.98 -9.20 -11.68
N GLU A 283 -32.32 -10.41 -11.22
CA GLU A 283 -33.61 -11.02 -11.59
C GLU A 283 -34.73 -10.13 -11.03
N PRO A 284 -35.74 -9.78 -11.86
CA PRO A 284 -36.86 -8.97 -11.38
C PRO A 284 -37.61 -9.74 -10.30
N VAL A 285 -37.65 -9.18 -9.08
CA VAL A 285 -38.53 -9.62 -7.98
C VAL A 285 -39.98 -9.27 -8.30
#